data_AF-A0A5C8V079-F1
#
_entry.id   AF-A0A5C8V079-F1
#
_cell.length_a   1.000
_cell.length_b   1.000
_cell.length_c   1.000
_cell.angle_alpha   90.00
_cell.angle_beta   90.00
_cell.angle_gamma   90.00
#
_symmetry.space_group_name_H-M   'P 1'
#
loop_
_entity.id
_entity.type
_entity.pdbx_description
1 polymer ?
#
loop_
_entity_poly.entity_id
_entity_poly.type
_entity_poly.pdbx_seq_one_letter_code
_entity_poly.pdbx_strand_id
1 'polypeptide(L)'
;MTEPLAPPAWTAAAARAAADLGLGSAFAGLDAGSWARLRDRTAEILIAQGSPPPPDWEPALARALGRADPDVLAHDEADAVLAE
;
A
#
# COMPACT_ATOMS: atom_id res chain seq x y z
N MET A 1 -10.72 9.70 14.00
CA MET A 1 -9.30 9.60 14.39
C MET A 1 -8.52 9.37 13.11
N THR A 2 -7.61 10.27 12.73
CA THR A 2 -6.82 10.11 11.50
C THR A 2 -5.87 8.93 11.71
N GLU A 3 -6.18 7.77 11.12
CA GLU A 3 -5.25 6.65 11.08
C GLU A 3 -3.91 7.15 10.51
N PRO A 4 -2.76 6.78 11.11
CA PRO A 4 -1.49 7.17 10.56
C PRO A 4 -1.34 6.53 9.18
N LEU A 5 -1.46 7.35 8.12
CA LEU A 5 -1.01 6.97 6.80
C LEU A 5 0.42 6.43 6.91
N ALA A 6 0.73 5.39 6.14
CA ALA A 6 2.06 4.82 6.09
C ALA A 6 3.14 5.91 6.00
N PRO A 7 4.29 5.77 6.69
CA PRO A 7 5.39 6.70 6.58
C PRO A 7 5.72 7.02 5.12
N PRO A 8 6.04 8.28 4.77
CA PRO A 8 6.35 8.66 3.39
C PRO A 8 7.55 7.88 2.81
N ALA A 9 8.42 7.36 3.67
CA ALA A 9 9.51 6.48 3.28
C ALA A 9 9.01 5.15 2.66
N TRP A 10 7.86 4.63 3.10
CA TRP A 10 7.29 3.37 2.59
C TRP A 10 6.71 3.54 1.20
N THR A 11 5.99 4.64 0.94
CA THR A 11 5.48 4.95 -0.41
C THR A 11 6.61 5.28 -1.37
N ALA A 12 7.68 5.95 -0.92
CA ALA A 12 8.89 6.15 -1.71
C ALA A 12 9.60 4.84 -2.05
N ALA A 13 9.73 3.92 -1.08
CA ALA A 13 10.29 2.59 -1.29
C ALA A 13 9.43 1.77 -2.28
N ALA A 14 8.09 1.85 -2.17
CA ALA A 14 7.19 1.20 -3.11
C ALA A 14 7.28 1.80 -4.52
N ALA A 15 7.37 3.11 -4.67
CA ALA A 15 7.60 3.75 -5.96
C ALA A 15 8.92 3.29 -6.59
N ARG A 16 9.98 3.16 -5.77
CA ARG A 16 11.28 2.64 -6.23
C ARG A 16 11.19 1.17 -6.63
N ALA A 17 10.52 0.35 -5.84
CA ALA A 17 10.27 -1.07 -6.15
C ALA A 17 9.49 -1.22 -7.46
N ALA A 18 8.48 -0.38 -7.69
CA ALA A 18 7.68 -0.39 -8.92
C ALA A 18 8.53 -0.06 -10.15
N ALA A 19 9.43 0.92 -10.02
CA ALA A 19 10.38 1.28 -11.07
C ALA A 19 11.37 0.14 -11.35
N ASP A 20 11.89 -0.52 -10.32
CA ASP A 20 12.78 -1.68 -10.46
C ASP A 20 12.07 -2.87 -11.15
N LEU A 21 10.77 -3.05 -10.89
CA LEU A 21 9.96 -4.14 -11.44
C LEU A 21 9.28 -3.80 -12.78
N GLY A 22 9.39 -2.56 -13.26
CA GLY A 22 8.71 -2.09 -14.48
C GLY A 22 7.18 -2.05 -14.39
N LEU A 23 6.62 -1.90 -13.18
CA LEU A 23 5.17 -1.97 -12.92
C LEU A 23 4.43 -0.63 -13.13
N GLY A 24 5.16 0.48 -13.28
CA GLY A 24 4.58 1.82 -13.39
C GLY A 24 4.04 2.36 -12.04
N SER A 25 3.15 3.35 -12.08
CA SER A 25 2.61 4.03 -10.89
C SER A 25 1.15 3.66 -10.55
N ALA A 26 0.52 2.78 -11.33
CA ALA A 26 -0.88 2.40 -11.18
C ALA A 26 -1.07 1.28 -10.13
N PHE A 27 -0.73 1.57 -8.88
CA PHE A 27 -0.71 0.58 -7.79
C PHE A 27 -2.08 -0.05 -7.46
N ALA A 28 -3.15 0.76 -7.53
CA ALA A 28 -4.50 0.32 -7.23
C ALA A 28 -4.99 -0.81 -8.15
N GLY A 29 -4.50 -0.86 -9.40
CA GLY A 29 -4.87 -1.84 -10.41
C GLY A 29 -3.96 -3.06 -10.51
N LEU A 30 -2.95 -3.20 -9.65
CA LEU A 30 -2.02 -4.33 -9.74
C LEU A 30 -2.70 -5.67 -9.42
N ASP A 31 -2.45 -6.69 -10.24
CA ASP A 31 -2.81 -8.07 -9.92
C ASP A 31 -2.08 -8.57 -8.65
N ALA A 32 -2.64 -9.61 -8.02
CA ALA A 32 -2.10 -10.19 -6.78
C ALA A 32 -0.62 -10.60 -6.91
N GLY A 33 -0.21 -11.13 -8.07
CA GLY A 33 1.19 -11.52 -8.32
C GLY A 33 2.15 -10.34 -8.42
N SER A 34 1.76 -9.29 -9.14
CA SER A 34 2.55 -8.05 -9.26
C SER A 34 2.61 -7.31 -7.93
N TRP A 35 1.51 -7.31 -7.18
CA TRP A 35 1.44 -6.79 -5.83
C TRP A 35 2.38 -7.53 -4.88
N ALA A 36 2.37 -8.87 -4.88
CA ALA A 36 3.28 -9.66 -4.04
C ALA A 36 4.75 -9.34 -4.32
N ARG A 37 5.13 -9.23 -5.60
CA ARG A 37 6.50 -8.83 -6.00
C ARG A 37 6.86 -7.42 -5.54
N LEU A 38 5.91 -6.48 -5.65
CA LEU A 38 6.10 -5.11 -5.18
C LEU A 38 6.33 -5.07 -3.68
N ARG A 39 5.54 -5.79 -2.89
CA ARG A 39 5.68 -5.87 -1.43
C ARG A 39 7.03 -6.43 -1.02
N ASP A 40 7.43 -7.56 -1.62
CA ASP A 40 8.72 -8.21 -1.36
C ASP A 40 9.87 -7.23 -1.63
N ARG A 41 9.86 -6.61 -2.82
CA ARG A 41 10.89 -5.65 -3.21
C ARG A 41 10.90 -4.38 -2.34
N THR A 42 9.73 -3.93 -1.90
CA THR A 42 9.62 -2.78 -0.99
C THR A 42 10.21 -3.11 0.37
N ALA A 43 9.95 -4.31 0.90
CA ALA A 43 10.53 -4.78 2.15
C ALA A 43 12.07 -4.85 2.07
N GLU A 44 12.61 -5.40 0.97
CA GLU A 44 14.06 -5.41 0.74
C GLU A 44 14.67 -4.00 0.78
N ILE A 45 14.04 -3.02 0.11
CA ILE A 45 14.49 -1.63 0.07
C ILE A 45 14.44 -0.99 1.46
N LEU A 46 13.41 -1.27 2.25
CA LEU A 46 13.26 -0.75 3.61
C LEU A 46 14.29 -1.36 4.57
N ILE A 47 14.54 -2.67 4.46
CA ILE A 47 15.58 -3.38 5.21
C ILE A 47 16.96 -2.83 4.87
N ALA A 48 17.26 -2.61 3.58
CA ALA A 48 18.53 -2.04 3.12
C ALA A 48 18.76 -0.60 3.64
N GLN A 49 17.69 0.15 3.90
CA GLN A 49 17.74 1.49 4.50
C GLN A 49 17.83 1.47 6.04
N GLY A 50 17.84 0.28 6.66
CA GLY A 50 17.89 0.13 8.12
C GLY A 50 16.56 0.39 8.82
N SER A 51 15.44 0.37 8.09
CA SER A 51 14.10 0.57 8.64
C SER A 51 13.19 -0.60 8.25
N PRO A 52 13.38 -1.80 8.85
CA PRO A 52 12.60 -2.97 8.49
C PRO A 52 11.10 -2.70 8.77
N PRO A 53 10.21 -3.14 7.86
CA PRO A 53 8.79 -2.96 8.08
C PRO A 53 8.28 -3.80 9.27
N PRO A 54 7.33 -3.29 10.09
CA PRO A 54 6.66 -4.06 11.14
C PRO A 54 5.75 -5.15 10.54
N PRO A 55 5.32 -6.17 11.30
CA PRO A 55 4.49 -7.27 10.77
C PRO A 55 3.18 -6.83 10.08
N ASP A 56 2.52 -5.77 10.55
CA ASP A 56 1.24 -5.27 10.01
C ASP A 56 1.38 -4.10 9.00
N TRP A 57 2.55 -3.95 8.38
CA TRP A 57 2.82 -2.84 7.46
C TRP A 57 2.09 -2.92 6.11
N GLU A 58 1.76 -4.13 5.66
CA GLU A 58 1.19 -4.39 4.33
C GLU A 58 -0.17 -3.71 4.10
N PRO A 59 -1.17 -3.80 5.02
CA PRO A 59 -2.43 -3.08 4.87
C PRO A 59 -2.25 -1.55 4.90
N ALA A 60 -1.34 -1.05 5.74
CA ALA A 60 -1.02 0.39 5.77
C ALA A 60 -0.40 0.87 4.45
N LEU A 61 0.49 0.07 3.85
CA LEU A 61 1.05 0.35 2.53
C LEU A 61 -0.02 0.30 1.43
N ALA A 62 -0.88 -0.73 1.42
CA ALA A 62 -1.96 -0.86 0.46
C ALA A 62 -2.85 0.39 0.45
N ARG A 63 -3.30 0.81 1.63
CA ARG A 63 -4.11 2.02 1.81
C ARG A 63 -3.39 3.28 1.34
N ALA A 64 -2.10 3.42 1.65
CA ALA A 64 -1.29 4.57 1.22
C ALA A 64 -1.08 4.62 -0.31
N LEU A 65 -1.09 3.47 -0.98
CA LEU A 65 -1.02 3.36 -2.44
C LEU A 65 -2.40 3.42 -3.12
N GLY A 66 -3.47 3.69 -2.37
CA GLY A 66 -4.84 3.76 -2.89
C GLY A 66 -5.41 2.40 -3.28
N ARG A 67 -4.80 1.29 -2.84
CA ARG A 67 -5.38 -0.04 -2.94
C ARG A 67 -6.32 -0.21 -1.76
N ALA A 68 -7.62 -0.15 -2.01
CA ALA A 68 -8.61 -0.40 -0.97
C ALA A 68 -8.53 -1.85 -0.51
N ASP A 69 -8.47 -2.04 0.80
CA ASP A 69 -8.96 -3.27 1.40
C ASP A 69 -10.46 -3.38 1.08
N PRO A 70 -10.95 -4.54 0.61
CA PRO A 70 -12.37 -4.70 0.28
C PRO A 70 -13.29 -4.40 1.49
N ASP A 71 -12.77 -4.53 2.72
CA ASP A 71 -13.48 -4.24 3.96
C ASP A 71 -13.66 -2.73 4.24
N VAL A 72 -12.72 -1.88 3.81
CA VAL A 72 -12.80 -0.42 3.97
C VAL A 72 -13.73 0.19 2.93
N LEU A 73 -13.78 -0.38 1.72
CA LEU A 73 -14.72 0.04 0.67
C LEU A 73 -16.17 -0.20 1.09
N ALA A 74 -16.44 -1.34 1.75
CA ALA A 74 -17.76 -1.66 2.30
C ALA A 74 -18.21 -0.72 3.42
N HIS A 75 -17.27 -0.16 4.20
CA HIS A 75 -17.59 0.81 5.25
C HIS A 75 -17.90 2.21 4.68
N ASP A 76 -17.19 2.64 3.64
CA ASP A 76 -17.39 3.94 2.98
C ASP A 76 -18.72 4.01 2.22
N GLU A 77 -19.10 2.92 1.53
CA GLU A 77 -20.42 2.81 0.88
C GLU A 77 -21.59 2.80 1.89
N ALA A 78 -21.39 2.23 3.08
CA ALA A 78 -22.41 2.20 4.12
C ALA A 78 -22.65 3.57 4.78
N ASP A 79 -21.60 4.41 4.91
CA ASP A 79 -21.72 5.77 5.44
C ASP A 79 -22.37 6.72 4.42
N ALA A 80 -22.08 6.53 3.12
CA ALA A 80 -22.72 7.27 2.04
C ALA A 80 -24.23 7.03 1.92
N VAL A 81 -24.70 5.80 2.18
CA VAL A 81 -26.14 5.43 2.07
C VAL A 81 -26.98 5.94 3.25
N LEU A 82 -26.37 6.27 4.40
CA LEU A 82 -27.08 6.82 5.57
C LEU A 82 -27.28 8.34 5.52
N ALA A 83 -26.70 9.02 4.53
CA ALA A 83 -26.79 10.46 4.33
C ALA A 83 -27.83 10.90 3.28
N GLU A 84 -28.58 9.96 2.66
CA GLU A 84 -29.66 10.26 1.69
C GLU A 84 -31.08 10.17 2.27
#